data_AF-A0A1V5WY32-F1
#
_entry.id   AF-A0A1V5WY32-F1
#
_cell.length_a   1.000
_cell.length_b   1.000
_cell.length_c   1.000
_cell.angle_alpha   90.00
_cell.angle_beta   90.00
_cell.angle_gamma   90.00
#
_symmetry.space_group_name_H-M   'P 1'
#
loop_
_entity.id
_entity.type
_entity.pdbx_description
1 polymer ?
#
loop_
_entity_poly.entity_id
_entity_poly.type
_entity_poly.pdbx_seq_one_letter_code
_entity_poly.pdbx_strand_id
1 'polypeptide(L)'
;MPEIKEVKKDLEKFKDIIILGESEGGKILIKRMKDDVRSSIGELNKYQTCSHQELMAIACKITERLSILRTFTNAKTEAEALESILEEEAPE
;
A
#
# COMPACT_ATOMS: atom_id res chain seq x y z
N MET A 1 9.56 13.69 -23.55
CA MET A 1 8.42 14.44 -22.98
C MET A 1 8.61 14.54 -21.46
N PRO A 2 8.23 15.65 -20.81
CA PRO A 2 8.30 15.79 -19.35
C PRO A 2 7.52 14.69 -18.61
N GLU A 3 6.40 14.22 -19.16
CA GLU A 3 5.58 13.13 -18.61
C GLU A 3 6.34 11.79 -18.50
N ILE A 4 7.05 11.37 -19.55
CA ILE A 4 7.87 10.13 -19.52
C ILE A 4 8.94 10.18 -18.42
N LYS A 5 9.51 11.36 -18.12
CA LYS A 5 10.49 11.49 -17.04
C LYS A 5 9.85 11.31 -15.66
N GLU A 6 8.61 11.74 -15.49
CA GLU A 6 7.85 11.56 -14.25
C GLU A 6 7.43 10.10 -14.05
N VAL A 7 6.96 9.44 -15.10
CA VAL A 7 6.62 8.00 -15.09
C VAL A 7 7.83 7.16 -14.69
N LYS A 8 9.02 7.43 -15.27
CA LYS A 8 10.26 6.74 -14.88
C LYS A 8 10.62 6.97 -13.41
N LYS A 9 10.44 8.20 -12.92
CA LYS A 9 10.72 8.52 -11.51
C LYS A 9 9.78 7.77 -10.57
N ASP A 10 8.51 7.64 -10.92
CA ASP A 10 7.55 6.91 -10.10
C ASP A 10 7.78 5.40 -10.15
N LEU A 11 8.17 4.86 -11.31
CA LEU A 11 8.59 3.46 -11.43
C LEU A 11 9.76 3.14 -10.49
N GLU A 12 10.80 3.99 -10.47
CA GLU A 12 11.95 3.81 -9.57
C GLU A 12 11.52 3.82 -8.10
N LYS A 13 10.59 4.70 -7.70
CA LYS A 13 10.06 4.69 -6.32
C LYS A 13 9.36 3.38 -5.98
N PHE A 14 8.58 2.82 -6.90
CA PHE A 14 7.93 1.53 -6.66
C PHE A 14 8.95 0.38 -6.60
N LYS A 15 10.00 0.42 -7.43
CA LYS A 15 11.12 -0.53 -7.34
C LYS A 15 11.83 -0.45 -5.99
N ASP A 16 12.07 0.75 -5.47
CA ASP A 16 12.64 0.95 -4.13
C ASP A 16 11.74 0.36 -3.03
N ILE A 17 10.42 0.54 -3.13
CA ILE A 17 9.46 -0.04 -2.18
C ILE A 17 9.46 -1.57 -2.26
N ILE A 18 9.56 -2.16 -3.46
CA ILE A 18 9.66 -3.61 -3.64
C ILE A 18 10.93 -4.13 -2.94
N ILE A 19 12.09 -3.52 -3.22
CA ILE A 19 13.36 -3.89 -2.60
C ILE A 19 13.27 -3.81 -1.08
N LEU A 20 12.71 -2.70 -0.56
CA LEU A 20 12.49 -2.54 0.88
C LEU A 20 11.60 -3.65 1.43
N GLY A 21 10.48 -3.97 0.76
CA GLY A 21 9.55 -5.03 1.16
C GLY A 21 10.15 -6.44 1.14
N GLU A 22 11.15 -6.70 0.30
CA GLU A 22 11.82 -7.99 0.19
C GLU A 22 12.96 -8.18 1.19
N SER A 23 13.49 -7.10 1.76
CA SER A 23 14.47 -7.14 2.84
C SER A 23 13.90 -7.87 4.08
N GLU A 24 14.78 -8.45 4.91
CA GLU A 24 14.34 -9.14 6.14
C GLU A 24 13.54 -8.21 7.07
N GLY A 25 14.03 -6.98 7.26
CA GLY A 25 13.34 -5.96 8.05
C GLY A 25 11.99 -5.59 7.45
N GLY A 26 11.91 -5.42 6.12
CA GLY A 26 10.68 -5.14 5.40
C GLY A 26 9.63 -6.24 5.52
N LYS A 27 10.05 -7.51 5.42
CA LYS A 27 9.16 -8.66 5.63
C LYS A 27 8.57 -8.69 7.04
N ILE A 28 9.38 -8.39 8.06
CA ILE A 28 8.91 -8.28 9.45
C ILE A 28 7.92 -7.13 9.59
N LEU A 29 8.22 -5.98 8.99
CA LEU A 29 7.36 -4.80 9.01
C LEU A 29 5.99 -5.09 8.37
N ILE A 30 5.98 -5.65 7.16
CA ILE A 30 4.76 -6.03 6.44
C ILE A 30 3.94 -7.04 7.26
N LYS A 31 4.60 -8.02 7.90
CA LYS A 31 3.92 -8.97 8.78
C LYS A 31 3.22 -8.26 9.95
N ARG A 32 3.91 -7.34 10.63
CA ARG A 32 3.33 -6.55 11.73
C ARG A 32 2.15 -5.70 11.25
N MET A 33 2.28 -5.05 10.10
CA MET A 33 1.18 -4.27 9.50
C MET A 33 -0.05 -5.15 9.22
N LYS A 34 0.13 -6.38 8.71
CA LYS A 34 -0.97 -7.34 8.51
C LYS A 34 -1.64 -7.72 9.83
N ASP A 35 -0.85 -7.95 10.88
CA ASP A 35 -1.38 -8.25 12.21
C ASP A 35 -2.13 -7.05 12.82
N ASP A 36 -1.64 -5.83 12.62
CA ASP A 36 -2.31 -4.60 13.05
C ASP A 36 -3.64 -4.38 12.33
N VAL A 37 -3.70 -4.60 11.02
CA VAL A 37 -4.95 -4.57 10.25
C VAL A 37 -5.93 -5.61 10.80
N ARG A 38 -5.49 -6.86 11.01
CA ARG A 38 -6.32 -7.92 11.60
C ARG A 38 -6.86 -7.51 12.97
N SER A 39 -6.01 -6.97 13.84
CA SER A 39 -6.42 -6.50 15.17
C SER A 39 -7.45 -5.38 15.08
N SER A 40 -7.28 -4.44 14.15
CA SER A 40 -8.22 -3.32 13.93
C SER A 40 -9.58 -3.80 13.47
N ILE A 41 -9.61 -4.77 12.56
CA ILE A 41 -10.86 -5.40 12.10
C ILE A 41 -11.54 -6.10 13.28
N GLY A 42 -10.78 -6.73 14.18
CA GLY A 42 -11.32 -7.31 15.42
C GLY A 42 -12.01 -6.29 16.33
N GLU A 43 -11.65 -5.00 16.28
CA GLU A 43 -12.32 -3.94 17.03
C GLU A 43 -13.75 -3.68 16.53
N LEU A 44 -14.06 -4.01 15.26
CA LEU A 44 -15.43 -3.91 14.72
C LEU A 44 -16.42 -4.80 15.45
N ASN A 45 -15.99 -5.81 16.21
CA ASN A 45 -16.90 -6.62 17.04
C ASN A 45 -17.69 -5.78 18.06
N LYS A 46 -17.23 -4.55 18.36
CA LYS A 46 -17.92 -3.60 19.25
C LYS A 46 -19.03 -2.80 18.55
N TYR A 47 -19.31 -3.04 17.27
CA TYR A 47 -20.23 -2.21 16.48
C TYR A 47 -21.65 -2.09 17.06
N GLN A 48 -22.11 -3.10 17.81
CA GLN A 48 -23.44 -3.11 18.42
C GLN A 48 -23.54 -2.23 19.68
N THR A 49 -22.42 -1.95 20.32
CA THR A 49 -22.37 -1.28 21.63
C THR A 49 -21.64 0.06 21.60
N CYS A 50 -20.89 0.35 20.53
CA CYS A 50 -20.20 1.62 20.36
C CYS A 50 -21.11 2.69 19.74
N SER A 51 -20.87 3.94 20.11
CA SER A 51 -21.46 5.10 19.46
C SER A 51 -21.03 5.22 17.99
N HIS A 52 -21.76 6.04 17.23
CA HIS A 52 -21.41 6.33 15.84
C HIS A 52 -19.99 6.92 15.71
N GLN A 53 -19.59 7.80 16.63
CA GLN A 53 -18.26 8.42 16.63
C GLN A 53 -17.15 7.39 16.85
N GLU A 54 -17.35 6.45 17.77
CA GLU A 54 -16.40 5.36 18.01
C GLU A 54 -16.31 4.42 16.81
N LEU A 55 -17.44 4.12 16.16
CA LEU A 55 -17.45 3.31 14.95
C LEU A 55 -16.70 3.99 13.79
N MET A 56 -16.88 5.30 13.62
CA MET A 56 -16.12 6.10 12.65
C MET A 56 -14.62 6.06 12.96
N ALA A 57 -14.23 6.21 14.21
CA ALA A 57 -12.82 6.15 14.61
C ALA A 57 -12.19 4.80 14.29
N ILE A 58 -12.91 3.69 14.52
CA ILE A 58 -12.47 2.34 14.14
C ILE A 58 -12.31 2.23 12.61
N ALA A 59 -13.28 2.74 11.84
CA ALA A 59 -13.22 2.72 10.38
C ALA A 59 -12.03 3.52 9.82
N CYS A 60 -11.76 4.72 10.36
CA CYS A 60 -10.60 5.54 9.98
C CYS A 60 -9.29 4.78 10.25
N LYS A 61 -9.15 4.20 11.45
CA LYS A 61 -7.97 3.42 11.85
C LYS A 61 -7.72 2.22 10.95
N ILE A 62 -8.77 1.49 10.56
CA ILE A 62 -8.67 0.37 9.60
C ILE A 62 -8.20 0.89 8.23
N THR A 63 -8.79 2.00 7.77
CA THR A 63 -8.49 2.59 6.46
C THR A 63 -7.04 3.05 6.36
N GLU A 64 -6.53 3.76 7.37
CA GLU A 64 -5.13 4.20 7.44
C GLU A 64 -4.16 3.03 7.38
N ARG A 65 -4.39 1.99 8.20
CA ARG A 65 -3.52 0.80 8.25
C ARG A 65 -3.55 0.01 6.94
N LEU A 66 -4.72 -0.12 6.32
CA LEU A 66 -4.85 -0.73 5.00
C LEU A 66 -4.14 0.08 3.92
N SER A 67 -4.23 1.40 3.95
CA SER A 67 -3.56 2.28 2.99
C SER A 67 -2.04 2.07 3.01
N ILE A 68 -1.44 2.04 4.18
CA ILE A 68 0.00 1.79 4.33
C ILE A 68 0.38 0.38 3.86
N LEU A 69 -0.38 -0.65 4.26
CA LEU A 69 -0.10 -2.01 3.85
C LEU A 69 -0.18 -2.16 2.32
N ARG A 70 -1.16 -1.52 1.68
CA ARG A 70 -1.34 -1.53 0.23
C ARG A 70 -0.16 -0.95 -0.52
N THR A 71 0.50 0.07 0.01
CA THR A 71 1.72 0.63 -0.59
C THR A 71 2.78 -0.46 -0.83
N PHE A 72 2.95 -1.37 0.12
CA PHE A 72 3.92 -2.48 -0.04
C PHE A 72 3.37 -3.63 -0.88
N THR A 73 2.11 -4.02 -0.68
CA THR A 73 1.55 -5.19 -1.37
C THR A 73 1.27 -4.96 -2.84
N ASN A 74 0.99 -3.70 -3.23
CA ASN A 74 0.63 -3.36 -4.61
C ASN A 74 1.81 -2.81 -5.40
N ALA A 75 2.94 -2.47 -4.77
CA ALA A 75 4.08 -1.84 -5.44
C ALA A 75 4.52 -2.57 -6.72
N LYS A 76 4.46 -3.91 -6.72
CA LYS A 76 4.78 -4.72 -7.90
C LYS A 76 3.80 -4.47 -9.06
N THR A 77 2.50 -4.54 -8.80
CA THR A 77 1.47 -4.31 -9.82
C THR A 77 1.49 -2.88 -10.35
N GLU A 78 1.76 -1.89 -9.47
CA GLU A 78 1.93 -0.50 -9.88
C GLU A 78 3.17 -0.31 -10.76
N ALA A 79 4.29 -0.95 -10.42
CA ALA A 79 5.50 -0.94 -11.25
C ALA A 79 5.26 -1.57 -12.63
N GLU A 80 4.59 -2.72 -12.68
CA GLU A 80 4.23 -3.40 -13.93
C GLU A 80 3.36 -2.50 -14.83
N ALA A 81 2.38 -1.80 -14.26
CA ALA A 81 1.53 -0.87 -15.01
C ALA A 81 2.32 0.31 -15.60
N LEU A 82 3.27 0.86 -14.84
CA LEU A 82 4.13 1.95 -15.32
C LEU A 82 5.14 1.47 -16.38
N GLU A 83 5.64 0.23 -16.27
CA GLU A 83 6.49 -0.37 -17.30
C GLU A 83 5.73 -0.53 -18.62
N SER A 84 4.48 -1.01 -18.59
CA SER A 84 3.63 -1.10 -19.79
C SER A 84 3.42 0.27 -20.46
N ILE A 85 3.19 1.33 -19.68
CA ILE A 85 3.05 2.70 -20.23
C ILE A 85 4.35 3.15 -20.93
N LEU A 86 5.52 2.83 -20.36
CA LEU A 86 6.80 3.20 -20.95
C LEU A 86 7.09 2.43 -22.25
N GLU A 87 6.71 1.16 -22.32
CA GLU A 87 6.83 0.33 -23.53
C GLU A 87 5.94 0.84 -24.67
N GLU A 88 4.73 1.31 -24.37
CA GLU A 88 3.80 1.87 -25.37
C GLU A 88 4.27 3.23 -25.92
N GLU A 89 4.82 4.10 -25.09
CA GLU A 89 5.23 5.47 -25.50
C GLU A 89 6.65 5.56 -26.09
N ALA A 90 7.49 4.55 -25.88
CA ALA A 90 8.84 4.47 -26.43
C ALA A 90 9.20 3.04 -26.85
N PRO A 91 8.51 2.47 -27.87
CA PRO A 91 8.91 1.19 -28.42
C PRO A 91 10.33 1.32 -28.99
N GLU A 92 11.23 0.41 -28.60
CA GLU A 92 12.59 0.34 -29.14
C GLU A 92 12.61 0.20 -30.68
#